data_AF-C1D359-F1
#
_entry.id   AF-C1D359-F1
#
_cell.length_a   1.000
_cell.length_b   1.000
_cell.length_c   1.000
_cell.angle_alpha   90.00
_cell.angle_beta   90.00
_cell.angle_gamma   90.00
#
_symmetry.space_group_name_H-M   'P 1'
#
loop_
_entity.id
_entity.type
_entity.pdbx_description
1 polymer ?
#
loop_
_entity_poly.entity_id
_entity_poly.type
_entity_poly.pdbx_seq_one_letter_code
_entity_poly.pdbx_strand_id
1 'polypeptide(L)'
;MVLEARGHAGGRTLTRSDDQGPSVDLGATWSWPHQTRIRHLAQTLGVARFEQYVEGDAMLDLGPQGTERHAVRSPMAGALRSEHGAEALSTRLAVALPAGSVKLGVQVTAVQVQGDTVLVTATGRAGEAKTFHASVVIVALPPRLTGQTITFTPELPSALTQVLSATPTWMGHAMKAVMRYDCAFWRAQGLSGFAVSYTGRPLQEIHDASPADAEAGALFGFFTTHTGVRRAPAQERQHQAMKQLGRLFGPAALHPRSYEEMRWKAGAAVQYRTG
;
A
#
# COMPACT_ATOMS: atom_id res chain seq x y z
N MET A 1 -11.00 20.17 -10.93
CA MET A 1 -9.96 19.42 -11.67
C MET A 1 -8.94 18.87 -10.69
N VAL A 2 -8.35 17.71 -10.98
CA VAL A 2 -7.33 17.01 -10.17
C VAL A 2 -6.15 16.68 -11.08
N LEU A 3 -4.94 17.00 -10.63
CA LEU A 3 -3.68 16.68 -11.31
C LEU A 3 -2.95 15.60 -10.50
N GLU A 4 -2.68 14.44 -11.10
CA GLU A 4 -2.01 13.32 -10.45
C GLU A 4 -0.75 12.96 -11.24
N ALA A 5 0.39 12.92 -10.55
CA ALA A 5 1.69 12.66 -11.17
C ALA A 5 1.80 11.23 -11.71
N ARG A 6 1.18 10.26 -11.02
CA ARG A 6 1.21 8.86 -11.42
C ARG A 6 0.22 8.56 -12.54
N GLY A 7 0.42 7.38 -13.14
CA GLY A 7 -0.49 6.88 -14.16
C GLY A 7 -1.79 6.27 -13.65
N HIS A 8 -2.04 6.36 -12.34
CA HIS A 8 -3.21 5.83 -11.67
C HIS A 8 -3.56 6.73 -10.47
N ALA A 9 -4.81 6.70 -10.02
CA ALA A 9 -5.24 7.35 -8.79
C ALA A 9 -4.88 6.51 -7.56
N GLY A 10 -5.01 7.08 -6.36
CA GLY A 10 -4.96 6.32 -5.09
C GLY A 10 -3.67 6.43 -4.28
N GLY A 11 -2.60 6.96 -4.86
CA GLY A 11 -1.38 7.32 -4.13
C GLY A 11 -0.75 6.15 -3.36
N ARG A 12 -1.03 6.03 -2.06
CA ARG A 12 -0.53 4.96 -1.17
C ARG A 12 -1.49 3.77 -1.01
N THR A 13 -2.69 3.86 -1.59
CA THR A 13 -3.53 2.69 -1.84
C THR A 13 -3.15 2.16 -3.21
N LEU A 14 -2.79 0.88 -3.26
CA LEU A 14 -2.40 0.22 -4.50
C LEU A 14 -2.83 -1.24 -4.39
N THR A 15 -3.68 -1.65 -5.31
CA THR A 15 -4.21 -2.99 -5.37
C THR A 15 -3.73 -3.68 -6.65
N ARG A 16 -3.54 -4.99 -6.57
CA ARG A 16 -3.14 -5.83 -7.69
C ARG A 16 -4.05 -7.02 -7.80
N SER A 17 -4.66 -7.15 -8.96
CA SER A 17 -5.39 -8.35 -9.36
C SER A 17 -4.50 -9.16 -10.29
N ASP A 18 -4.54 -10.48 -10.16
CA ASP A 18 -4.13 -11.42 -11.19
C ASP A 18 -5.38 -11.99 -11.86
N ASP A 19 -5.29 -12.39 -13.13
CA ASP A 19 -6.43 -12.91 -13.90
C ASP A 19 -7.04 -14.20 -13.29
N GLN A 20 -6.32 -14.82 -12.34
CA GLN A 20 -6.67 -16.12 -11.77
C GLN A 20 -6.81 -16.10 -10.25
N GLY A 21 -6.72 -14.94 -9.59
CA GLY A 21 -6.68 -14.88 -8.13
C GLY A 21 -7.19 -13.58 -7.52
N PRO A 22 -7.12 -13.46 -6.18
CA PRO A 22 -7.72 -12.36 -5.48
C PRO A 22 -6.94 -11.06 -5.67
N SER A 23 -7.67 -9.96 -5.68
CA SER A 23 -7.07 -8.63 -5.56
C SER A 23 -6.37 -8.50 -4.20
N VAL A 24 -5.09 -8.13 -4.22
CA VAL A 24 -4.28 -7.94 -3.01
C VAL A 24 -3.74 -6.52 -2.93
N ASP A 25 -3.72 -5.98 -1.72
CA ASP A 25 -3.21 -4.64 -1.48
C ASP A 25 -1.69 -4.67 -1.28
N LEU A 26 -0.95 -3.95 -2.13
CA LEU A 26 0.48 -3.67 -1.96
C LEU A 26 0.73 -2.40 -1.14
N GLY A 27 -0.31 -1.57 -0.97
CA GLY A 27 -0.31 -0.36 -0.16
C GLY A 27 -1.03 -0.51 1.17
N ALA A 28 -1.70 0.57 1.60
CA ALA A 28 -2.63 0.54 2.70
C ALA A 28 -3.77 -0.47 2.42
N THR A 29 -4.20 -1.19 3.46
CA THR A 29 -5.11 -2.35 3.35
C THR A 29 -6.32 -2.21 4.26
N TRP A 30 -6.08 -1.80 5.52
CA TRP A 30 -7.10 -1.83 6.55
C TRP A 30 -7.76 -0.48 6.82
N SER A 31 -9.01 -0.55 7.24
CA SER A 31 -9.75 0.52 7.90
C SER A 31 -10.43 -0.05 9.16
N TRP A 32 -10.94 0.81 10.04
CA TRP A 32 -11.67 0.37 11.24
C TRP A 32 -13.09 0.94 11.29
N PRO A 33 -14.04 0.25 11.96
CA PRO A 33 -15.43 0.69 12.07
C PRO A 33 -15.61 2.12 12.62
N HIS A 34 -14.73 2.55 13.53
CA HIS A 34 -14.76 3.88 14.15
C HIS A 34 -14.24 5.00 13.22
N GLN A 35 -13.61 4.66 12.09
CA GLN A 35 -13.16 5.65 11.09
C GLN A 35 -14.34 6.08 10.21
N THR A 36 -15.18 6.96 10.76
CA THR A 36 -16.48 7.33 10.17
C THR A 36 -16.38 7.92 8.77
N ARG A 37 -15.36 8.73 8.48
CA ARG A 37 -15.18 9.39 7.16
C ARG A 37 -14.92 8.39 6.03
N ILE A 38 -13.98 7.47 6.22
CA ILE A 38 -13.68 6.45 5.20
C ILE A 38 -14.84 5.47 5.06
N ARG A 39 -15.52 5.15 6.16
CA ARG A 39 -16.74 4.33 6.17
C ARG A 39 -17.85 4.96 5.32
N HIS A 40 -18.14 6.25 5.54
CA HIS A 40 -19.15 6.97 4.77
C HIS A 40 -18.78 7.04 3.29
N LEU A 41 -17.52 7.37 2.97
CA LEU A 41 -17.05 7.41 1.58
C LEU A 41 -17.22 6.05 0.88
N ALA A 42 -16.87 4.95 1.55
CA ALA A 42 -17.07 3.60 1.02
C ALA A 42 -18.54 3.30 0.72
N GLN A 43 -19.45 3.68 1.62
CA GLN A 43 -20.89 3.54 1.42
C GLN A 43 -21.37 4.37 0.23
N THR A 44 -20.98 5.65 0.14
CA THR A 44 -21.36 6.54 -0.97
C THR A 44 -20.88 6.02 -2.33
N LEU A 45 -19.70 5.40 -2.38
CA LEU A 45 -19.12 4.86 -3.61
C LEU A 45 -19.52 3.40 -3.91
N GLY A 46 -20.34 2.78 -3.05
CA GLY A 46 -20.74 1.37 -3.17
C GLY A 46 -19.55 0.40 -3.11
N VAL A 47 -18.54 0.71 -2.29
CA VAL A 47 -17.40 -0.19 -2.04
C VAL A 47 -17.73 -1.05 -0.83
N ALA A 48 -18.03 -2.32 -1.10
CA ALA A 48 -18.25 -3.33 -0.09
C ALA A 48 -16.97 -3.60 0.71
N ARG A 49 -17.14 -4.03 1.96
CA ARG A 49 -16.06 -4.28 2.92
C ARG A 49 -16.38 -5.52 3.74
N PHE A 50 -15.35 -6.26 4.10
CA PHE A 50 -15.45 -7.47 4.91
C PHE A 50 -14.43 -7.44 6.06
N GLU A 51 -14.66 -8.24 7.08
CA GLU A 51 -13.76 -8.33 8.24
C GLU A 51 -12.44 -9.02 7.88
N GLN A 52 -11.34 -8.53 8.45
CA GLN A 52 -10.06 -9.23 8.39
C GLN A 52 -10.19 -10.60 9.07
N TYR A 53 -9.81 -11.65 8.37
CA TYR A 53 -9.72 -12.98 8.97
C TYR A 53 -8.64 -13.00 10.05
N VAL A 54 -9.02 -13.43 11.26
CA VAL A 54 -8.15 -13.46 12.44
C VAL A 54 -8.31 -14.73 13.28
N GLU A 55 -9.11 -15.69 12.82
CA GLU A 55 -9.44 -16.89 13.58
C GLU A 55 -8.35 -17.96 13.49
N GLY A 56 -8.04 -18.58 14.62
CA GLY A 56 -6.97 -19.57 14.75
C GLY A 56 -5.70 -19.00 15.37
N ASP A 57 -4.69 -19.84 15.49
CA ASP A 57 -3.47 -19.53 16.21
C ASP A 57 -2.52 -18.65 15.39
N ALA A 58 -1.66 -17.92 16.09
CA ALA A 58 -0.58 -17.15 15.52
C ALA A 58 0.72 -17.96 15.52
N MET A 59 1.61 -17.69 14.56
CA MET A 59 2.94 -18.27 14.52
C MET A 59 4.02 -17.28 14.96
N LEU A 60 4.96 -17.74 15.78
CA LEU A 60 6.14 -16.98 16.18
C LEU A 60 7.38 -17.60 15.53
N ASP A 61 8.12 -16.81 14.74
CA ASP A 61 9.40 -17.21 14.15
C ASP A 61 10.55 -16.79 15.09
N LEU A 62 11.13 -17.78 15.78
CA LEU A 62 12.28 -17.61 16.66
C LEU A 62 13.61 -17.75 15.90
N GLY A 63 13.56 -17.83 14.56
CA GLY A 63 14.73 -17.96 13.70
C GLY A 63 15.42 -19.32 13.90
N PRO A 64 16.72 -19.37 14.24
CA PRO A 64 17.44 -20.64 14.42
C PRO A 64 16.85 -21.55 15.50
N GLN A 65 16.10 -20.99 16.46
CA GLN A 65 15.47 -21.75 17.55
C GLN A 65 14.16 -22.44 17.12
N GLY A 66 13.68 -22.18 15.89
CA GLY A 66 12.49 -22.79 15.33
C GLY A 66 11.29 -21.85 15.31
N THR A 67 10.10 -22.44 15.36
CA THR A 67 8.81 -21.74 15.30
C THR A 67 7.89 -22.24 16.40
N GLU A 68 7.10 -21.33 16.97
CA GLU A 68 6.11 -21.67 17.99
C GLU A 68 4.71 -21.28 17.53
N ARG A 69 3.71 -22.02 18.00
CA ARG A 69 2.29 -21.75 17.76
C ARG A 69 1.66 -21.24 19.04
N HIS A 70 0.96 -20.11 18.96
CA HIS A 70 0.40 -19.43 20.11
C HIS A 70 -1.09 -19.11 19.89
N ALA A 71 -1.93 -19.44 20.87
CA ALA A 71 -3.36 -19.10 20.89
C ALA A 71 -3.58 -17.61 21.23
N VAL A 72 -3.01 -16.73 20.40
CA VAL A 72 -3.10 -15.27 20.51
C VAL A 72 -3.86 -14.74 19.31
N ARG A 73 -4.86 -13.91 19.59
CA ARG A 73 -5.66 -13.26 18.55
C ARG A 73 -4.79 -12.27 17.76
N SER A 74 -4.95 -12.26 16.44
CA SER A 74 -4.28 -11.27 15.58
C SER A 74 -4.56 -9.83 16.06
N PRO A 75 -3.54 -8.94 16.05
CA PRO A 75 -3.72 -7.53 16.42
C PRO A 75 -4.66 -6.79 15.47
N MET A 76 -4.95 -7.36 14.29
CA MET A 76 -5.85 -6.80 13.30
C MET A 76 -7.31 -7.21 13.51
N ALA A 77 -7.65 -7.77 14.67
CA ALA A 77 -9.03 -8.06 15.02
C ALA A 77 -9.92 -6.80 14.94
N GLY A 78 -11.06 -6.92 14.27
CA GLY A 78 -11.99 -5.82 14.02
C GLY A 78 -11.55 -4.84 12.93
N ALA A 79 -10.43 -5.10 12.25
CA ALA A 79 -10.09 -4.38 11.03
C ALA A 79 -10.99 -4.84 9.87
N LEU A 80 -11.26 -3.91 8.94
CA LEU A 80 -12.03 -4.12 7.72
C LEU A 80 -11.13 -3.97 6.50
N ARG A 81 -11.35 -4.83 5.50
CA ARG A 81 -10.77 -4.74 4.16
C ARG A 81 -11.84 -4.39 3.14
N SER A 82 -11.44 -3.74 2.05
CA SER A 82 -12.35 -3.43 0.93
C SER A 82 -12.37 -4.60 -0.04
N GLU A 83 -13.55 -4.95 -0.54
CA GLU A 83 -13.66 -5.86 -1.69
C GLU A 83 -12.93 -5.26 -2.89
N HIS A 84 -12.21 -6.08 -3.64
CA HIS A 84 -11.31 -5.66 -4.72
C HIS A 84 -10.20 -4.69 -4.28
N GLY A 85 -9.86 -4.64 -3.00
CA GLY A 85 -8.75 -3.90 -2.41
C GLY A 85 -9.00 -2.41 -2.13
N ALA A 86 -8.12 -1.81 -1.35
CA ALA A 86 -8.27 -0.46 -0.83
C ALA A 86 -8.18 0.64 -1.91
N GLU A 87 -7.54 0.36 -3.06
CA GLU A 87 -7.47 1.30 -4.18
C GLU A 87 -8.86 1.58 -4.80
N ALA A 88 -9.81 0.65 -4.63
CA ALA A 88 -11.17 0.77 -5.16
C ALA A 88 -11.86 2.09 -4.77
N LEU A 89 -11.61 2.60 -3.55
CA LEU A 89 -12.16 3.88 -3.10
C LEU A 89 -11.69 5.04 -3.98
N SER A 90 -10.39 5.12 -4.24
CA SER A 90 -9.81 6.22 -5.02
C SER A 90 -10.19 6.11 -6.50
N THR A 91 -10.20 4.89 -7.04
CA THR A 91 -10.59 4.64 -8.43
C THR A 91 -12.07 4.97 -8.66
N ARG A 92 -12.97 4.53 -7.77
CA ARG A 92 -14.40 4.87 -7.90
C ARG A 92 -14.67 6.35 -7.69
N LEU A 93 -13.96 7.01 -6.78
CA LEU A 93 -14.06 8.45 -6.62
C LEU A 93 -13.62 9.19 -7.90
N ALA A 94 -12.52 8.76 -8.52
CA ALA A 94 -12.04 9.35 -9.78
C ALA A 94 -13.06 9.19 -10.92
N VAL A 95 -13.75 8.05 -10.99
CA VAL A 95 -14.81 7.77 -11.99
C VAL A 95 -16.08 8.57 -11.71
N ALA A 96 -16.43 8.80 -10.44
CA ALA A 96 -17.61 9.57 -10.06
C ALA A 96 -17.50 11.08 -10.37
N LEU A 97 -16.29 11.59 -10.62
CA LEU A 97 -16.07 12.98 -11.00
C LEU A 97 -16.45 13.20 -12.48
N PRO A 98 -16.85 14.43 -12.87
CA PRO A 98 -17.15 14.74 -14.26
C PRO A 98 -16.01 14.36 -15.20
N ALA A 99 -16.35 13.86 -16.39
CA ALA A 99 -15.36 13.41 -17.37
C ALA A 99 -14.29 14.49 -17.64
N GLY A 100 -13.03 14.07 -17.69
CA GLY A 100 -11.89 14.97 -17.89
C GLY A 100 -11.45 15.76 -16.65
N SER A 101 -12.13 15.62 -15.51
CA SER A 101 -11.76 16.28 -14.25
C SER A 101 -10.45 15.78 -13.67
N VAL A 102 -10.06 14.52 -13.93
CA VAL A 102 -8.83 13.91 -13.42
C VAL A 102 -7.81 13.79 -14.56
N LYS A 103 -6.63 14.40 -14.39
CA LYS A 103 -5.51 14.33 -15.33
C LYS A 103 -4.38 13.52 -14.70
N LEU A 104 -4.25 12.26 -15.14
CA LEU A 104 -3.18 11.35 -14.71
C LEU A 104 -1.88 11.63 -15.48
N GLY A 105 -0.74 11.29 -14.90
CA GLY A 105 0.57 11.51 -15.52
C GLY A 105 0.93 12.99 -15.68
N VAL A 106 0.41 13.85 -14.79
CA VAL A 106 0.66 15.29 -14.78
C VAL A 106 1.25 15.66 -13.43
N GLN A 107 2.56 15.89 -13.40
CA GLN A 107 3.28 16.26 -12.18
C GLN A 107 3.34 17.78 -12.05
N VAL A 108 2.69 18.33 -11.04
CA VAL A 108 2.83 19.76 -10.69
C VAL A 108 4.25 20.02 -10.17
N THR A 109 4.88 21.07 -10.69
CA THR A 109 6.24 21.50 -10.33
C THR A 109 6.27 22.91 -9.76
N ALA A 110 5.30 23.77 -10.08
CA ALA A 110 5.19 25.09 -9.49
C ALA A 110 3.76 25.57 -9.33
N VAL A 111 3.54 26.41 -8.31
CA VAL A 111 2.27 27.09 -8.02
C VAL A 111 2.57 28.57 -7.79
N GLN A 112 1.99 29.44 -8.62
CA GLN A 112 2.23 30.88 -8.58
C GLN A 112 0.92 31.64 -8.43
N VAL A 113 0.81 32.50 -7.43
CA VAL A 113 -0.34 33.39 -7.23
C VAL A 113 -0.14 34.64 -8.09
N GLN A 114 -1.11 34.93 -8.96
CA GLN A 114 -1.12 36.06 -9.89
C GLN A 114 -2.46 36.82 -9.73
N GLY A 115 -2.45 37.85 -8.89
CA GLY A 115 -3.68 38.58 -8.53
C GLY A 115 -4.72 37.65 -7.92
N ASP A 116 -5.90 37.60 -8.53
CA ASP A 116 -7.02 36.75 -8.08
C ASP A 116 -6.99 35.32 -8.67
N THR A 117 -5.92 34.97 -9.37
CA THR A 117 -5.77 33.65 -10.00
C THR A 117 -4.49 32.97 -9.56
N VAL A 118 -4.46 31.64 -9.69
CA VAL A 118 -3.31 30.80 -9.42
C VAL A 118 -2.90 30.10 -10.71
N LEU A 119 -1.66 30.33 -11.12
CA LEU A 119 -0.99 29.64 -12.21
C LEU A 119 -0.33 28.37 -11.67
N VAL A 120 -0.64 27.23 -12.27
CA VAL A 120 -0.06 25.93 -11.91
C VAL A 120 0.74 25.41 -13.09
N THR A 121 2.05 25.27 -12.89
CA THR A 121 2.97 24.67 -13.86
C THR A 121 3.14 23.20 -13.55
N ALA A 122 3.06 22.36 -14.57
CA ALA A 122 3.20 20.93 -14.47
C ALA A 122 3.97 20.35 -15.66
N THR A 123 4.40 19.11 -15.51
CA THR A 123 5.07 18.33 -16.56
C THR A 123 4.24 17.08 -16.85
N GLY A 124 3.99 16.79 -18.13
CA GLY A 124 3.34 15.56 -18.56
C GLY A 124 4.30 14.37 -18.63
N ARG A 125 3.78 13.18 -18.94
CA ARG A 125 4.59 11.95 -18.99
C ARG A 125 5.70 11.98 -20.05
N ALA A 126 5.53 12.73 -21.13
CA ALA A 126 6.54 12.86 -22.18
C ALA A 126 7.54 13.99 -21.89
N GLY A 127 7.49 14.59 -20.70
CA GLY A 127 8.31 15.73 -20.33
C GLY A 127 7.77 17.07 -20.84
N GLU A 128 6.58 17.07 -21.45
CA GLU A 128 5.99 18.28 -22.00
C GLU A 128 5.50 19.22 -20.89
N ALA A 129 5.83 20.50 -20.99
CA ALA A 129 5.34 21.52 -20.05
C ALA A 129 3.84 21.74 -20.22
N LYS A 130 3.12 21.84 -19.11
CA LYS A 130 1.68 22.11 -19.03
C LYS A 130 1.41 23.23 -18.05
N THR A 131 0.37 23.98 -18.35
CA THR A 131 -0.03 25.14 -17.55
C THR A 131 -1.53 25.10 -17.31
N PHE A 132 -1.94 25.41 -16.10
CA PHE A 132 -3.34 25.46 -15.69
C PHE A 132 -3.60 26.72 -14.87
N HIS A 133 -4.81 27.27 -15.00
CA HIS A 133 -5.28 28.39 -14.17
C HIS A 133 -6.41 27.92 -13.25
N ALA A 134 -6.41 28.39 -12.02
CA ALA A 134 -7.47 28.13 -11.05
C ALA A 134 -7.63 29.32 -10.09
N SER A 135 -8.83 29.49 -9.52
CA SER A 135 -9.03 30.48 -8.44
C SER A 135 -8.50 29.97 -7.09
N VAL A 136 -8.45 28.65 -6.89
CA VAL A 136 -8.00 28.01 -5.66
C VAL A 136 -7.22 26.75 -6.01
N VAL A 137 -6.12 26.51 -5.29
CA VAL A 137 -5.32 25.28 -5.39
C VAL A 137 -5.29 24.57 -4.04
N ILE A 138 -5.64 23.28 -4.05
CA ILE A 138 -5.53 22.40 -2.88
C ILE A 138 -4.38 21.43 -3.12
N VAL A 139 -3.37 21.47 -2.26
CA VAL A 139 -2.23 20.53 -2.32
C VAL A 139 -2.51 19.36 -1.39
N ALA A 140 -2.95 18.24 -1.96
CA ALA A 140 -3.28 17.01 -1.24
C ALA A 140 -2.12 15.99 -1.19
N LEU A 141 -0.87 16.47 -1.16
CA LEU A 141 0.34 15.66 -1.11
C LEU A 141 0.87 15.53 0.34
N PRO A 142 1.65 14.48 0.66
CA PRO A 142 2.39 14.42 1.92
C PRO A 142 3.27 15.68 2.10
N PRO A 143 3.33 16.28 3.31
CA PRO A 143 4.03 17.57 3.52
C PRO A 143 5.46 17.62 2.99
N ARG A 144 6.26 16.56 3.24
CA ARG A 144 7.63 16.47 2.75
C ARG A 144 7.73 16.43 1.23
N LEU A 145 6.79 15.75 0.58
CA LEU A 145 6.77 15.69 -0.87
C LEU A 145 6.44 17.07 -1.45
N THR A 146 5.48 17.78 -0.85
CA THR A 146 5.14 19.15 -1.24
C THR A 146 6.37 20.06 -1.22
N GLY A 147 7.09 20.10 -0.10
CA GLY A 147 8.27 20.95 0.06
C GLY A 147 9.46 20.57 -0.84
N GLN A 148 9.51 19.34 -1.35
CA GLN A 148 10.61 18.85 -2.20
C GLN A 148 10.31 18.93 -3.70
N THR A 149 9.05 19.02 -4.10
CA THR A 149 8.64 18.83 -5.50
C THR A 149 7.88 20.00 -6.11
N ILE A 150 7.40 20.94 -5.30
CA ILE A 150 6.64 22.09 -5.77
C ILE A 150 7.31 23.38 -5.31
N THR A 151 7.62 24.25 -6.26
CA THR A 151 8.04 25.62 -5.99
C THR A 151 6.82 26.54 -5.86
N PHE A 152 6.80 27.40 -4.85
CA PHE A 152 5.70 28.35 -4.62
C PHE A 152 6.15 29.78 -4.89
N THR A 153 5.29 30.57 -5.52
CA THR A 153 5.50 32.01 -5.72
C THR A 153 4.21 32.77 -5.34
N PRO A 154 4.24 33.71 -4.37
CA PRO A 154 5.36 34.05 -3.51
C PRO A 154 5.84 32.85 -2.67
N GLU A 155 7.07 32.93 -2.15
CA GLU A 155 7.63 31.88 -1.32
C GLU A 155 6.74 31.61 -0.10
N LEU A 156 6.64 30.33 0.30
CA LEU A 156 5.92 29.98 1.52
C LEU A 156 6.70 30.52 2.74
N PRO A 157 5.99 30.92 3.81
CA PRO A 157 6.64 31.32 5.06
C PRO A 157 7.63 30.25 5.54
N SER A 158 8.81 30.68 5.98
CA SER A 158 9.92 29.78 6.38
C SER A 158 9.49 28.73 7.41
N ALA A 159 8.65 29.11 8.37
CA ALA A 159 8.07 28.20 9.36
C ALA A 159 7.29 27.04 8.70
N LEU A 160 6.48 27.33 7.67
CA LEU A 160 5.75 26.31 6.93
C LEU A 160 6.72 25.41 6.15
N THR A 161 7.70 25.98 5.46
CA THR A 161 8.73 25.22 4.72
C THR A 161 9.51 24.26 5.62
N GLN A 162 9.80 24.67 6.86
CA GLN A 162 10.43 23.81 7.87
C GLN A 162 9.50 22.66 8.28
N VAL A 163 8.21 22.92 8.53
CA VAL A 163 7.23 21.86 8.85
C VAL A 163 7.09 20.87 7.70
N LEU A 164 6.98 21.35 6.45
CA LEU A 164 6.90 20.49 5.27
C LEU A 164 8.10 19.54 5.23
N SER A 165 9.31 20.09 5.38
CA SER A 165 10.57 19.33 5.30
C SER A 165 10.78 18.36 6.48
N ALA A 166 10.38 18.75 7.70
CA ALA A 166 10.58 17.95 8.90
C ALA A 166 9.58 16.80 9.04
N THR A 167 8.37 16.94 8.48
CA THR A 167 7.32 15.93 8.65
C THR A 167 7.67 14.61 7.94
N PRO A 168 7.81 13.47 8.64
CA PRO A 168 8.10 12.19 8.02
C PRO A 168 6.97 11.76 7.06
N THR A 169 7.32 11.10 5.96
CA THR A 169 6.30 10.46 5.12
C THR A 169 6.00 9.09 5.71
N TRP A 170 4.82 8.93 6.32
CA TRP A 170 4.36 7.64 6.83
C TRP A 170 4.34 6.61 5.69
N MET A 171 4.86 5.41 5.94
CA MET A 171 5.21 4.36 4.96
C MET A 171 6.43 4.65 4.04
N GLY A 172 7.20 5.72 4.24
CA GLY A 172 8.36 6.05 3.39
C GLY A 172 9.50 5.04 3.39
N HIS A 173 9.47 4.09 4.33
CA HIS A 173 10.36 2.93 4.41
C HIS A 173 9.59 1.61 4.39
N ALA A 174 8.29 1.57 4.09
CA ALA A 174 7.57 0.31 4.06
C ALA A 174 7.98 -0.51 2.83
N MET A 175 8.12 -1.82 3.01
CA MET A 175 8.28 -2.73 1.88
C MET A 175 7.42 -3.95 2.17
N LYS A 176 6.46 -4.21 1.29
CA LYS A 176 5.42 -5.23 1.47
C LYS A 176 5.60 -6.29 0.39
N ALA A 177 5.54 -7.55 0.77
CA ALA A 177 5.41 -8.67 -0.15
C ALA A 177 4.04 -9.33 0.03
N VAL A 178 3.51 -9.87 -1.06
CA VAL A 178 2.30 -10.69 -1.08
C VAL A 178 2.59 -11.95 -1.87
N MET A 179 2.19 -13.08 -1.30
CA MET A 179 2.24 -14.40 -1.90
C MET A 179 0.81 -14.89 -2.08
N ARG A 180 0.43 -15.26 -3.30
CA ARG A 180 -0.88 -15.88 -3.58
C ARG A 180 -0.74 -17.39 -3.71
N TYR A 181 -1.77 -18.11 -3.30
CA TYR A 181 -1.88 -19.56 -3.29
C TYR A 181 -3.24 -19.99 -3.82
N ASP A 182 -3.35 -21.27 -4.19
CA ASP A 182 -4.60 -21.82 -4.69
C ASP A 182 -5.72 -21.85 -3.66
N CYS A 183 -5.39 -21.98 -2.37
CA CYS A 183 -6.33 -21.88 -1.27
C CYS A 183 -5.65 -21.35 0.00
N ALA A 184 -6.44 -20.87 0.96
CA ALA A 184 -5.95 -20.42 2.26
C ALA A 184 -5.66 -21.61 3.20
N PHE A 185 -4.75 -22.52 2.80
CA PHE A 185 -4.51 -23.82 3.45
C PHE A 185 -4.17 -23.73 4.95
N TRP A 186 -3.60 -22.62 5.41
CA TRP A 186 -3.29 -22.39 6.83
C TRP A 186 -4.55 -22.32 7.70
N ARG A 187 -5.68 -21.85 7.15
CA ARG A 187 -6.96 -21.80 7.88
C ARG A 187 -7.43 -23.20 8.26
N ALA A 188 -7.25 -24.19 7.36
CA ALA A 188 -7.55 -25.60 7.64
C ALA A 188 -6.63 -26.23 8.69
N GLN A 189 -5.46 -25.63 8.95
CA GLN A 189 -4.55 -26.04 10.02
C GLN A 189 -4.88 -25.38 11.38
N GLY A 190 -5.96 -24.59 11.43
CA GLY A 190 -6.34 -23.79 12.60
C GLY A 190 -5.41 -22.60 12.83
N LEU A 191 -4.75 -22.08 11.78
CA LEU A 191 -3.89 -20.90 11.86
C LEU A 191 -4.61 -19.67 11.30
N SER A 192 -4.39 -18.53 11.95
CA SER A 192 -4.96 -17.24 11.55
C SER A 192 -4.30 -16.61 10.32
N GLY A 193 -3.15 -17.12 9.90
CA GLY A 193 -2.26 -16.46 8.93
C GLY A 193 -1.45 -15.30 9.55
N PHE A 194 -1.66 -14.98 10.83
CA PHE A 194 -0.84 -14.02 11.55
C PHE A 194 0.47 -14.67 12.01
N ALA A 195 1.59 -14.02 11.71
CA ALA A 195 2.87 -14.41 12.26
C ALA A 195 3.79 -13.21 12.53
N VAL A 196 4.64 -13.34 13.54
CA VAL A 196 5.66 -12.35 13.89
C VAL A 196 7.02 -13.04 13.92
N SER A 197 8.05 -12.36 13.42
CA SER A 197 9.43 -12.85 13.50
C SER A 197 10.23 -12.07 14.54
N TYR A 198 10.71 -12.76 15.56
CA TYR A 198 11.56 -12.18 16.60
C TYR A 198 12.94 -11.80 16.06
N THR A 199 13.47 -12.60 15.14
CA THR A 199 14.71 -12.24 14.42
C THR A 199 14.46 -11.16 13.37
N GLY A 200 13.19 -10.91 13.02
CA GLY A 200 12.74 -9.91 12.08
C GLY A 200 13.31 -10.12 10.68
N ARG A 201 13.43 -11.36 10.18
CA ARG A 201 13.99 -11.62 8.84
C ARG A 201 13.36 -12.82 8.10
N PRO A 202 13.11 -12.69 6.78
CA PRO A 202 13.05 -11.43 6.02
C PRO A 202 11.79 -10.61 6.31
N LEU A 203 10.67 -11.27 6.62
CA LEU A 203 9.40 -10.62 6.97
C LEU A 203 9.30 -10.52 8.50
N GLN A 204 8.91 -9.35 8.97
CA GLN A 204 8.78 -9.06 10.40
C GLN A 204 7.38 -9.38 10.93
N GLU A 205 6.36 -9.07 10.13
CA GLU A 205 4.96 -9.28 10.47
C GLU A 205 4.24 -9.77 9.22
N ILE A 206 3.41 -10.78 9.37
CA ILE A 206 2.74 -11.52 8.30
C ILE A 206 1.26 -11.65 8.65
N HIS A 207 0.37 -11.51 7.67
CA HIS A 207 -1.07 -11.55 7.85
C HIS A 207 -1.76 -12.26 6.69
N ASP A 208 -2.94 -12.83 6.98
CA ASP A 208 -3.87 -13.31 5.96
C ASP A 208 -4.37 -12.14 5.09
N ALA A 209 -4.21 -12.30 3.78
CA ALA A 209 -4.67 -11.38 2.74
C ALA A 209 -5.75 -12.02 1.83
N SER A 210 -6.29 -13.18 2.21
CA SER A 210 -7.23 -13.92 1.39
C SER A 210 -8.57 -13.18 1.27
N PRO A 211 -9.35 -13.43 0.22
CA PRO A 211 -10.73 -12.97 0.10
C PRO A 211 -11.62 -13.55 1.21
N ALA A 212 -12.83 -12.99 1.34
CA ALA A 212 -13.79 -13.39 2.37
C ALA A 212 -14.24 -14.85 2.22
N ASP A 213 -14.45 -15.30 0.98
CA ASP A 213 -14.85 -16.67 0.63
C ASP A 213 -13.74 -17.72 0.84
N ALA A 214 -12.49 -17.28 1.00
CA ALA A 214 -11.30 -18.12 1.15
C ALA A 214 -11.03 -19.10 0.01
N GLU A 215 -11.67 -18.94 -1.16
CA GLU A 215 -11.47 -19.84 -2.31
C GLU A 215 -10.04 -19.79 -2.81
N ALA A 216 -9.41 -18.62 -2.73
CA ALA A 216 -7.99 -18.43 -2.96
C ALA A 216 -7.26 -18.04 -1.67
N GLY A 217 -5.98 -18.37 -1.58
CA GLY A 217 -5.14 -17.97 -0.45
C GLY A 217 -4.27 -16.76 -0.78
N ALA A 218 -4.10 -15.84 0.15
CA ALA A 218 -2.98 -14.90 0.10
C ALA A 218 -2.40 -14.63 1.48
N LEU A 219 -1.08 -14.56 1.58
CA LEU A 219 -0.35 -14.06 2.74
C LEU A 219 0.43 -12.83 2.32
N PHE A 220 0.40 -11.80 3.15
CA PHE A 220 1.31 -10.68 2.96
C PHE A 220 2.20 -10.50 4.18
N GLY A 221 3.38 -9.92 3.96
CA GLY A 221 4.24 -9.51 5.07
C GLY A 221 5.05 -8.26 4.77
N PHE A 222 5.48 -7.61 5.85
CA PHE A 222 6.37 -6.45 5.77
C PHE A 222 7.83 -6.89 5.90
N PHE A 223 8.65 -6.51 4.94
CA PHE A 223 10.09 -6.68 5.03
C PHE A 223 10.67 -5.81 6.14
N THR A 224 11.54 -6.44 6.91
CA THR A 224 12.42 -5.80 7.89
C THR A 224 13.12 -4.57 7.37
N THR A 225 13.46 -3.63 8.26
CA THR A 225 14.25 -2.45 7.92
C THR A 225 15.73 -2.76 7.68
N HIS A 226 16.18 -4.00 7.93
CA HIS A 226 17.56 -4.42 7.70
C HIS A 226 17.99 -4.22 6.23
N THR A 227 19.01 -3.39 6.03
CA THR A 227 19.43 -2.90 4.70
C THR A 227 19.92 -4.01 3.78
N GLY A 228 20.59 -5.05 4.31
CA GLY A 228 21.09 -6.17 3.52
C GLY A 228 19.97 -6.95 2.81
N VAL A 229 18.88 -7.27 3.52
CA VAL A 229 17.72 -7.97 2.94
C VAL A 229 17.04 -7.08 1.89
N ARG A 230 16.87 -5.80 2.21
CA ARG A 230 16.23 -4.85 1.29
C ARG A 230 17.04 -4.58 0.03
N ARG A 231 18.37 -4.59 0.09
CA ARG A 231 19.23 -4.31 -1.07
C ARG A 231 19.53 -5.53 -1.92
N ALA A 232 19.22 -6.74 -1.44
CA ALA A 232 19.40 -7.96 -2.21
C ALA A 232 18.64 -7.93 -3.56
N PRO A 233 18.93 -8.83 -4.51
CA PRO A 233 18.07 -9.01 -5.68
C PRO A 233 16.64 -9.44 -5.30
N ALA A 234 15.64 -9.13 -6.16
CA ALA A 234 14.24 -9.49 -5.89
C ALA A 234 14.03 -10.99 -5.77
N GLN A 235 14.68 -11.78 -6.63
CA GLN A 235 14.63 -13.24 -6.59
C GLN A 235 15.15 -13.81 -5.27
N GLU A 236 16.23 -13.24 -4.73
CA GLU A 236 16.78 -13.64 -3.43
C GLU A 236 15.81 -13.31 -2.30
N ARG A 237 15.22 -12.10 -2.30
CA ARG A 237 14.18 -11.73 -1.32
C ARG A 237 12.98 -12.66 -1.37
N GLN A 238 12.50 -12.98 -2.56
CA GLN A 238 11.41 -13.91 -2.77
C GLN A 238 11.75 -15.29 -2.18
N HIS A 239 12.92 -15.83 -2.53
CA HIS A 239 13.36 -17.12 -2.02
C HIS A 239 13.43 -17.15 -0.48
N GLN A 240 13.99 -16.10 0.12
CA GLN A 240 14.05 -15.95 1.57
C GLN A 240 12.65 -15.88 2.20
N ALA A 241 11.73 -15.13 1.61
CA ALA A 241 10.36 -14.98 2.11
C ALA A 241 9.60 -16.31 2.04
N MET A 242 9.67 -17.01 0.91
CA MET A 242 9.07 -18.33 0.73
C MET A 242 9.64 -19.34 1.74
N LYS A 243 10.97 -19.38 1.91
CA LYS A 243 11.61 -20.26 2.89
C LYS A 243 11.15 -19.96 4.32
N GLN A 244 10.93 -18.69 4.66
CA GLN A 244 10.37 -18.31 5.97
C GLN A 244 8.93 -18.79 6.12
N LEU A 245 8.09 -18.54 5.12
CA LEU A 245 6.71 -19.01 5.15
C LEU A 245 6.61 -20.54 5.23
N GLY A 246 7.49 -21.27 4.54
CA GLY A 246 7.55 -22.73 4.60
C GLY A 246 7.81 -23.27 6.01
N ARG A 247 8.63 -22.56 6.81
CA ARG A 247 8.84 -22.91 8.22
C ARG A 247 7.61 -22.62 9.08
N LEU A 248 6.88 -21.55 8.79
CA LEU A 248 5.76 -21.07 9.62
C LEU A 248 4.44 -21.79 9.32
N PHE A 249 4.14 -22.04 8.05
CA PHE A 249 2.84 -22.54 7.60
C PHE A 249 2.93 -23.91 6.89
N GLY A 250 4.14 -24.47 6.82
CA GLY A 250 4.41 -25.78 6.25
C GLY A 250 4.74 -25.78 4.74
N PRO A 251 4.98 -26.96 4.15
CA PRO A 251 5.53 -27.11 2.80
C PRO A 251 4.72 -26.44 1.68
N ALA A 252 3.39 -26.38 1.80
CA ALA A 252 2.54 -25.71 0.82
C ALA A 252 2.90 -24.22 0.64
N ALA A 253 3.42 -23.57 1.69
CA ALA A 253 3.83 -22.17 1.64
C ALA A 253 5.12 -21.91 0.82
N LEU A 254 5.82 -22.97 0.41
CA LEU A 254 6.98 -22.90 -0.50
C LEU A 254 6.58 -22.78 -1.97
N HIS A 255 5.29 -22.89 -2.29
CA HIS A 255 4.81 -22.96 -3.68
C HIS A 255 3.68 -21.94 -3.91
N PRO A 256 3.94 -20.63 -3.76
CA PRO A 256 2.96 -19.62 -4.13
C PRO A 256 2.78 -19.63 -5.65
N ARG A 257 1.54 -19.45 -6.10
CA ARG A 257 1.19 -19.22 -7.50
C ARG A 257 1.82 -17.94 -8.04
N SER A 258 1.92 -16.92 -7.20
CA SER A 258 2.54 -15.65 -7.56
C SER A 258 3.17 -14.96 -6.37
N TYR A 259 4.20 -14.16 -6.66
CA TYR A 259 4.88 -13.29 -5.72
C TYR A 259 4.91 -11.86 -6.25
N GLU A 260 4.47 -10.93 -5.43
CA GLU A 260 4.55 -9.50 -5.71
C GLU A 260 5.16 -8.77 -4.53
N GLU A 261 6.07 -7.84 -4.80
CA GLU A 261 6.58 -6.94 -3.77
C GLU A 261 6.53 -5.48 -4.19
N MET A 262 6.29 -4.64 -3.20
CA MET A 262 6.28 -3.20 -3.34
C MET A 262 7.21 -2.57 -2.32
N ARG A 263 8.16 -1.79 -2.81
CA ARG A 263 8.95 -0.88 -1.98
C ARG A 263 8.39 0.53 -2.06
N TRP A 264 7.83 1.00 -0.96
CA TRP A 264 7.43 2.39 -0.78
C TRP A 264 8.67 3.19 -0.39
N LYS A 265 9.20 4.01 -1.31
CA LYS A 265 10.17 5.07 -1.01
C LYS A 265 9.44 6.40 -0.90
N ALA A 266 10.02 7.36 -0.18
CA ALA A 266 9.62 8.75 -0.30
C ALA A 266 9.65 9.16 -1.79
N GLY A 267 8.47 9.37 -2.39
CA GLY A 267 8.31 9.79 -3.78
C GLY A 267 8.05 8.69 -4.82
N ALA A 268 8.44 7.43 -4.61
CA ALA A 268 8.31 6.39 -5.64
C ALA A 268 8.02 4.99 -5.07
N ALA A 269 7.17 4.25 -5.79
CA ALA A 269 6.85 2.86 -5.53
C ALA A 269 7.64 2.01 -6.55
N VAL A 270 8.53 1.13 -6.09
CA VAL A 270 9.32 0.25 -6.98
C VAL A 270 8.78 -1.18 -6.86
N GLN A 271 8.44 -1.76 -8.01
CA GLN A 271 7.74 -3.03 -8.13
C GLN A 271 8.67 -4.11 -8.70
N TYR A 272 8.48 -5.33 -8.22
CA TYR A 272 9.11 -6.52 -8.79
C TYR A 272 8.04 -7.60 -8.92
N ARG A 273 7.99 -8.23 -10.10
CA ARG A 273 7.12 -9.37 -10.40
C ARG A 273 8.00 -10.52 -10.84
N THR A 274 7.72 -11.70 -10.32
CA THR A 274 8.28 -12.95 -10.80
C THR A 274 7.11 -13.83 -11.22
N GLY A 275 7.13 -14.24 -12.48
CA GLY A 275 6.23 -15.23 -13.06
C GLY A 275 6.79 -16.63 -12.87
#